data_AF-A0A1Y1UV97-F1
#
_entry.id   AF-A0A1Y1UV97-F1
#
_cell.length_a   1.000
_cell.length_b   1.000
_cell.length_c   1.000
_cell.angle_alpha   90.00
_cell.angle_beta   90.00
_cell.angle_gamma   90.00
#
_symmetry.space_group_name_H-M   'P 1'
#
loop_
_entity.id
_entity.type
_entity.pdbx_description
1 polymer ?
#
loop_
_entity_poly.entity_id
_entity_poly.type
_entity_poly.pdbx_seq_one_letter_code
_entity_poly.pdbx_strand_id
1 'polypeptide(L)'
;MRISFVTLLSAFCAIASAATPTSGPKGAQLKDGWYFIKNPESGKYLQVSAATNGSSGGNLVISKGTKDQGQKWKVTNVGKGLVTFTTALGDYMIDVSGGKNENGTNVQLYNAYGGDAQQFMILKTTQENVYTIGTKVSYFDKALDIEGMRTEDGTNVLQWTNEMKPNQGWSFERADDDDDDDCWSDVLGYSCCSKCLEAVYEDQDGKWGVEKGDWCGILPHCI
;
A
#
# COMPACT_ATOMS: atom_id res chain seq x y z
N MET A 1 76.28 -31.01 7.34
CA MET A 1 75.43 -30.32 6.34
C MET A 1 73.97 -30.60 6.70
N ARG A 2 73.34 -29.70 7.46
CA ARG A 2 71.91 -29.74 7.77
C ARG A 2 71.36 -28.36 7.40
N ILE A 3 70.50 -28.35 6.39
CA ILE A 3 69.88 -27.17 5.79
C ILE A 3 68.70 -26.79 6.67
N SER A 4 68.76 -25.60 7.26
CA SER A 4 67.63 -24.98 7.97
C SER A 4 66.61 -24.50 6.93
N PHE A 5 65.43 -25.12 6.91
CA PHE A 5 64.28 -24.62 6.15
C PHE A 5 63.52 -23.62 7.03
N VAL A 6 63.52 -22.35 6.63
CA VAL A 6 62.63 -21.31 7.17
C VAL A 6 61.33 -21.42 6.40
N THR A 7 60.30 -22.00 7.01
CA THR A 7 58.94 -22.02 6.45
C THR A 7 58.29 -20.65 6.70
N LEU A 8 58.17 -19.83 5.66
CA LEU A 8 57.30 -18.66 5.67
C LEU A 8 55.84 -19.14 5.72
N LEU A 9 55.15 -18.90 6.83
CA LEU A 9 53.71 -19.03 6.91
C LEU A 9 53.10 -17.74 6.32
N SER A 10 52.59 -17.83 5.09
CA SER A 10 51.82 -16.76 4.46
C SER A 10 50.48 -16.61 5.18
N ALA A 11 50.28 -15.48 5.87
CA ALA A 11 48.98 -15.10 6.42
C ALA A 11 48.04 -14.72 5.27
N PHE A 12 47.16 -15.64 4.86
CA PHE A 12 46.02 -15.30 4.03
C PHE A 12 44.97 -14.62 4.93
N CYS A 13 44.89 -13.29 4.85
CA CYS A 13 43.76 -12.54 5.38
C CYS A 13 42.53 -12.89 4.53
N ALA A 14 41.64 -13.74 5.05
CA ALA A 14 40.35 -13.99 4.44
C ALA A 14 39.53 -12.70 4.52
N ILE A 15 39.40 -12.02 3.38
CA ILE A 15 38.52 -10.86 3.25
C ILE A 15 37.09 -11.42 3.33
N ALA A 16 36.46 -11.29 4.50
CA ALA A 16 35.03 -11.48 4.61
C ALA A 16 34.36 -10.42 3.73
N SER A 17 33.86 -10.83 2.57
CA SER A 17 32.97 -9.99 1.77
C SER A 17 31.70 -9.78 2.57
N ALA A 18 31.56 -8.61 3.19
CA ALA A 18 30.31 -8.19 3.77
C ALA A 18 29.30 -8.10 2.62
N ALA A 19 28.35 -9.03 2.56
CA ALA A 19 27.16 -8.88 1.75
C ALA A 19 26.48 -7.58 2.19
N THR A 20 26.47 -6.59 1.30
CA THR A 20 25.72 -5.36 1.50
C THR A 20 24.25 -5.73 1.65
N PRO A 21 23.54 -5.32 2.71
CA PRO A 21 22.10 -5.41 2.71
C PRO A 21 21.60 -4.41 1.67
N THR A 22 21.31 -4.88 0.45
CA THR A 22 20.55 -4.12 -0.54
C THR A 22 19.11 -4.04 -0.03
N SER A 23 18.85 -3.20 0.98
CA SER A 23 17.50 -2.81 1.30
C SER A 23 17.05 -1.87 0.17
N GLY A 24 16.39 -2.44 -0.83
CA GLY A 24 15.54 -1.67 -1.73
C GLY A 24 14.54 -0.83 -0.92
N PRO A 25 13.84 0.13 -1.57
CA PRO A 25 12.89 0.97 -0.86
C PRO A 25 11.91 0.10 -0.05
N LYS A 26 11.87 0.34 1.26
CA LYS A 26 10.97 -0.41 2.16
C LYS A 26 9.55 0.09 1.94
N GLY A 27 8.78 -0.68 1.18
CA GLY A 27 7.35 -0.44 1.03
C GLY A 27 6.62 -0.46 2.38
N ALA A 28 5.61 0.39 2.54
CA ALA A 28 4.64 0.26 3.60
C ALA A 28 3.81 -1.03 3.39
N GLN A 29 3.45 -1.69 4.49
CA GLN A 29 2.56 -2.85 4.46
C GLN A 29 1.18 -2.37 4.89
N LEU A 30 0.26 -2.22 3.94
CA LEU A 30 -1.16 -2.03 4.25
C LEU A 30 -1.79 -3.39 4.52
N LYS A 31 -2.75 -3.44 5.44
CA LYS A 31 -3.58 -4.65 5.63
C LYS A 31 -4.37 -4.92 4.34
N ASP A 32 -4.66 -6.19 4.07
CA ASP A 32 -5.65 -6.53 3.04
C ASP A 32 -7.00 -5.95 3.43
N GLY A 33 -7.79 -5.51 2.45
CA GLY A 33 -9.10 -4.91 2.71
C GLY A 33 -9.51 -3.92 1.63
N TRP A 34 -10.65 -3.29 1.83
CA TRP A 34 -11.13 -2.25 0.93
C TRP A 34 -10.68 -0.87 1.40
N TYR A 35 -10.35 -0.02 0.43
CA TYR A 35 -9.87 1.33 0.65
C TYR A 35 -10.49 2.33 -0.32
N PHE A 36 -10.65 3.55 0.15
CA PHE A 36 -10.74 4.75 -0.67
C PHE A 36 -9.34 5.37 -0.72
N ILE A 37 -8.85 5.69 -1.93
CA ILE A 37 -7.50 6.22 -2.12
C ILE A 37 -7.63 7.68 -2.48
N LYS A 38 -7.09 8.57 -1.66
CA LYS A 38 -7.23 10.02 -1.80
C LYS A 38 -5.88 10.65 -2.07
N ASN A 39 -5.82 11.64 -2.96
CA ASN A 39 -4.66 12.49 -3.08
C ASN A 39 -4.83 13.72 -2.14
N PRO A 40 -3.93 13.92 -1.16
CA PRO A 40 -4.08 15.01 -0.18
C PRO A 40 -4.05 16.41 -0.80
N GLU A 41 -3.25 16.61 -1.86
CA GLU A 41 -3.08 17.91 -2.52
C GLU A 41 -4.36 18.38 -3.22
N SER A 42 -4.99 17.50 -4.01
CA SER A 42 -6.23 17.81 -4.72
C SER A 42 -7.48 17.67 -3.84
N GLY A 43 -7.39 16.92 -2.73
CA GLY A 43 -8.53 16.53 -1.91
C GLY A 43 -9.47 15.52 -2.58
N LYS A 44 -9.07 14.93 -3.71
CA LYS A 44 -9.88 14.06 -4.57
C LYS A 44 -9.46 12.60 -4.46
N TYR A 45 -10.37 11.71 -4.89
CA TYR A 45 -10.21 10.27 -4.78
C TYR A 45 -9.92 9.65 -6.13
N LEU A 46 -9.07 8.62 -6.12
CA LEU A 46 -8.83 7.75 -7.26
C LEU A 46 -10.13 7.05 -7.64
N GLN A 47 -10.55 7.26 -8.88
CA GLN A 47 -11.85 6.88 -9.38
C GLN A 47 -11.74 6.22 -10.76
N VAL A 48 -12.54 5.18 -10.99
CA VAL A 48 -12.85 4.71 -12.33
C VAL A 48 -13.73 5.76 -13.03
N SER A 49 -13.30 6.23 -14.19
CA SER A 49 -14.05 7.23 -14.97
C SER A 49 -15.50 6.77 -15.20
N ALA A 50 -16.44 7.62 -14.78
CA ALA A 50 -17.88 7.36 -14.94
C ALA A 50 -18.30 7.22 -16.41
N ALA A 51 -17.48 7.71 -17.36
CA ALA A 51 -17.71 7.50 -18.79
C ALA A 51 -17.52 6.03 -19.22
N THR A 52 -16.81 5.22 -18.43
CA THR A 52 -16.40 3.85 -18.80
C THR A 52 -17.04 2.74 -17.95
N ASN A 53 -17.78 3.10 -16.89
CA ASN A 53 -18.61 2.20 -16.07
C ASN A 53 -17.95 0.85 -15.69
N GLY A 54 -16.68 0.85 -15.27
CA GLY A 54 -16.05 -0.37 -14.75
C GLY A 54 -15.83 -1.49 -15.77
N SER A 55 -15.39 -1.15 -16.98
CA SER A 55 -15.01 -2.12 -18.02
C SER A 55 -13.50 -2.18 -18.24
N SER A 56 -13.01 -3.24 -18.88
CA SER A 56 -11.60 -3.32 -19.30
C SER A 56 -11.25 -2.13 -20.22
N GLY A 57 -10.11 -1.49 -19.97
CA GLY A 57 -9.72 -0.23 -20.59
C GLY A 57 -10.33 1.01 -19.94
N GLY A 58 -11.13 0.86 -18.87
CA GLY A 58 -11.73 1.96 -18.13
C GLY A 58 -10.67 2.89 -17.55
N ASN A 59 -10.80 4.19 -17.78
CA ASN A 59 -9.76 5.15 -17.42
C ASN A 59 -9.74 5.43 -15.91
N LEU A 60 -8.55 5.60 -15.31
CA LEU A 60 -8.44 6.09 -13.94
C LEU A 60 -8.30 7.61 -13.94
N VAL A 61 -9.09 8.25 -13.08
CA VAL A 61 -9.10 9.70 -12.89
C VAL A 61 -9.13 10.02 -11.40
N ILE A 62 -8.97 11.30 -11.05
CA ILE A 62 -9.37 11.79 -9.73
C ILE A 62 -10.74 12.47 -9.79
N SER A 63 -11.54 12.34 -8.74
CA SER A 63 -12.82 13.06 -8.61
C SER A 63 -13.20 13.34 -7.16
N LYS A 64 -14.23 14.16 -6.96
CA LYS A 64 -14.84 14.44 -5.65
C LYS A 64 -15.19 13.13 -4.94
N GLY A 65 -14.89 13.05 -3.64
CA GLY A 65 -15.20 11.88 -2.82
C GLY A 65 -16.70 11.64 -2.67
N THR A 66 -17.23 10.70 -3.45
CA THR A 66 -18.59 10.14 -3.32
C THR A 66 -18.58 8.85 -2.51
N LYS A 67 -17.40 8.21 -2.38
CA LYS A 67 -17.20 6.94 -1.68
C LYS A 67 -18.09 5.81 -2.20
N ASP A 68 -18.44 5.87 -3.49
CA ASP A 68 -19.17 4.82 -4.19
C ASP A 68 -18.23 3.68 -4.67
N GLN A 69 -18.81 2.67 -5.33
CA GLN A 69 -18.07 1.51 -5.84
C GLN A 69 -16.98 1.88 -6.86
N GLY A 70 -17.14 2.98 -7.62
CA GLY A 70 -16.13 3.46 -8.56
C GLY A 70 -14.89 4.07 -7.91
N GLN A 71 -14.94 4.33 -6.60
CA GLN A 71 -13.84 4.82 -5.78
C GLN A 71 -13.31 3.79 -4.77
N LYS A 72 -13.92 2.59 -4.71
CA LYS A 72 -13.61 1.56 -3.72
C LYS A 72 -12.65 0.51 -4.32
N TRP A 73 -11.51 0.33 -3.67
CA TRP A 73 -10.38 -0.49 -4.15
C TRP A 73 -9.99 -1.55 -3.14
N LYS A 74 -10.01 -2.83 -3.53
CA LYS A 74 -9.50 -3.91 -2.69
C LYS A 74 -7.99 -3.99 -2.83
N VAL A 75 -7.28 -3.70 -1.74
CA VAL A 75 -5.85 -3.95 -1.61
C VAL A 75 -5.65 -5.42 -1.26
N THR A 76 -4.76 -6.09 -1.99
CA THR A 76 -4.37 -7.48 -1.70
C THR A 76 -2.86 -7.61 -1.81
N ASN A 77 -2.22 -8.04 -0.72
CA ASN A 77 -0.80 -8.32 -0.66
C ASN A 77 -0.47 -9.60 -1.44
N VAL A 78 0.43 -9.50 -2.41
CA VAL A 78 0.84 -10.62 -3.29
C VAL A 78 2.28 -11.08 -3.03
N GLY A 79 2.85 -10.67 -1.88
CA GLY A 79 4.19 -11.04 -1.43
C GLY A 79 5.30 -10.11 -1.92
N LYS A 80 6.49 -10.20 -1.31
CA LYS A 80 7.67 -9.35 -1.62
C LYS A 80 7.38 -7.84 -1.52
N GLY A 81 6.43 -7.44 -0.68
CA GLY A 81 5.99 -6.05 -0.51
C GLY A 81 5.16 -5.49 -1.67
N LEU A 82 4.65 -6.35 -2.55
CA LEU A 82 3.81 -5.97 -3.67
C LEU A 82 2.33 -6.14 -3.33
N VAL A 83 1.51 -5.28 -3.93
CA VAL A 83 0.05 -5.32 -3.84
C VAL A 83 -0.59 -5.26 -5.22
N THR A 84 -1.84 -5.72 -5.30
CA THR A 84 -2.76 -5.45 -6.41
C THR A 84 -3.94 -4.61 -5.91
N PHE A 85 -4.57 -3.83 -6.79
CA PHE A 85 -5.79 -3.08 -6.50
C PHE A 85 -6.94 -3.55 -7.38
N THR A 86 -7.93 -4.23 -6.80
CA THR A 86 -9.14 -4.69 -7.53
C THR A 86 -10.25 -3.67 -7.36
N THR A 87 -10.96 -3.30 -8.42
CA THR A 87 -12.11 -2.39 -8.33
C THR A 87 -13.33 -3.08 -7.69
N ALA A 88 -14.18 -2.34 -6.99
CA ALA A 88 -15.47 -2.87 -6.52
C ALA A 88 -16.52 -3.02 -7.65
N LEU A 89 -16.23 -2.56 -8.87
CA LEU A 89 -17.14 -2.63 -10.03
C LEU A 89 -17.09 -3.97 -10.80
N GLY A 90 -16.20 -4.90 -10.44
CA GLY A 90 -16.06 -6.20 -11.09
C GLY A 90 -14.64 -6.77 -11.00
N ASP A 91 -14.35 -7.77 -11.83
CA ASP A 91 -13.08 -8.52 -11.80
C ASP A 91 -11.95 -7.83 -12.59
N TYR A 92 -11.75 -6.53 -12.34
CA TYR A 92 -10.71 -5.72 -12.97
C TYR A 92 -9.73 -5.16 -11.94
N MET A 93 -8.48 -5.01 -12.34
CA MET A 93 -7.43 -4.41 -11.53
C MET A 93 -6.91 -3.13 -12.16
N ILE A 94 -6.34 -2.25 -11.33
CA ILE A 94 -5.49 -1.16 -11.80
C ILE A 94 -4.32 -1.77 -12.60
N ASP A 95 -4.08 -1.24 -13.79
CA ASP A 95 -3.14 -1.73 -14.78
C ASP A 95 -2.40 -0.54 -15.41
N VAL A 96 -1.08 -0.66 -15.53
CA VAL A 96 -0.28 0.24 -16.36
C VAL A 96 -0.43 -0.20 -17.82
N SER A 97 -1.03 0.65 -18.65
CA SER A 97 -1.47 0.28 -20.00
C SER A 97 -0.34 -0.35 -20.84
N GLY A 98 -0.54 -1.61 -21.22
CA GLY A 98 0.42 -2.39 -22.00
C GLY A 98 1.72 -2.74 -21.28
N GLY A 99 1.78 -2.55 -19.95
CA GLY A 99 2.95 -2.81 -19.12
C GLY A 99 4.18 -1.97 -19.51
N LYS A 100 3.98 -0.81 -20.13
CA LYS A 100 5.09 0.03 -20.61
C LYS A 100 5.84 0.68 -19.45
N ASN A 101 7.11 0.99 -19.64
CA ASN A 101 7.93 1.77 -18.72
C ASN A 101 8.24 3.16 -19.32
N GLU A 102 7.20 3.95 -19.54
CA GLU A 102 7.28 5.27 -20.19
C GLU A 102 6.49 6.30 -19.40
N ASN A 103 7.02 7.53 -19.28
CA ASN A 103 6.29 8.64 -18.70
C ASN A 103 5.04 8.95 -19.53
N GLY A 104 3.91 9.18 -18.86
CA GLY A 104 2.64 9.42 -19.52
C GLY A 104 1.91 8.14 -19.94
N THR A 105 2.44 6.94 -19.63
CA THR A 105 1.66 5.72 -19.85
C THR A 105 0.41 5.75 -18.99
N ASN A 106 -0.73 5.54 -19.61
CA ASN A 106 -2.01 5.59 -18.94
C ASN A 106 -2.14 4.53 -17.83
N VAL A 107 -2.82 4.88 -16.75
CA VAL A 107 -3.28 3.90 -15.75
C VAL A 107 -4.76 3.64 -16.01
N GLN A 108 -5.11 2.37 -16.18
CA GLN A 108 -6.43 1.92 -16.62
C GLN A 108 -6.92 0.75 -15.77
N LEU A 109 -8.19 0.38 -15.91
CA LEU A 109 -8.67 -0.93 -15.54
C LEU A 109 -8.30 -1.94 -16.61
N TYR A 110 -7.95 -3.15 -16.19
CA TYR A 110 -7.81 -4.28 -17.09
C TYR A 110 -8.25 -5.57 -16.41
N ASN A 111 -8.60 -6.59 -17.19
CA ASN A 111 -8.99 -7.91 -16.67
C ASN A 111 -7.98 -8.38 -15.62
N ALA A 112 -8.43 -8.88 -14.48
CA ALA A 112 -7.52 -9.36 -13.46
C ALA A 112 -6.72 -10.58 -13.97
N TYR A 113 -5.40 -10.44 -14.08
CA TYR A 113 -4.47 -11.55 -14.41
C TYR A 113 -3.23 -11.58 -13.50
N GLY A 114 -3.04 -10.55 -12.66
CA GLY A 114 -2.01 -10.51 -11.62
C GLY A 114 -0.59 -10.37 -12.15
N GLY A 115 -0.38 -10.01 -13.41
CA GLY A 115 0.95 -9.79 -13.96
C GLY A 115 1.57 -8.45 -13.56
N ASP A 116 2.78 -8.18 -14.07
CA ASP A 116 3.59 -7.06 -13.57
C ASP A 116 2.94 -5.68 -13.74
N ALA A 117 2.13 -5.48 -14.79
CA ALA A 117 1.42 -4.22 -15.00
C ALA A 117 0.33 -3.95 -13.94
N GLN A 118 -0.09 -4.98 -13.20
CA GLN A 118 -1.13 -4.91 -12.16
C GLN A 118 -0.57 -4.98 -10.74
N GLN A 119 0.75 -5.01 -10.60
CA GLN A 119 1.42 -5.08 -9.31
C GLN A 119 2.14 -3.76 -9.00
N PHE A 120 2.02 -3.35 -7.75
CA PHE A 120 2.50 -2.07 -7.27
C PHE A 120 3.18 -2.22 -5.90
N MET A 121 4.01 -1.25 -5.54
CA MET A 121 4.56 -1.14 -4.18
C MET A 121 4.08 0.17 -3.56
N ILE A 122 3.57 0.11 -2.33
CA ILE A 122 3.23 1.30 -1.54
C ILE A 122 4.53 1.83 -0.93
N LEU A 123 5.07 2.94 -1.43
CA LEU A 123 6.33 3.52 -0.99
C LEU A 123 6.06 4.63 0.03
N LYS A 124 6.83 4.65 1.13
CA LYS A 124 6.74 5.73 2.13
C LYS A 124 7.27 7.04 1.54
N THR A 125 6.59 8.15 1.82
CA THR A 125 7.11 9.50 1.57
C THR A 125 7.68 10.11 2.86
N THR A 126 8.14 11.36 2.79
CA THR A 126 8.54 12.15 3.96
C THR A 126 7.34 12.65 4.79
N GLN A 127 6.12 12.60 4.23
CA GLN A 127 4.90 13.00 4.91
C GLN A 127 4.26 11.77 5.58
N GLU A 128 3.82 11.94 6.82
CA GLU A 128 3.13 10.88 7.57
C GLU A 128 1.80 10.52 6.89
N ASN A 129 1.50 9.22 6.81
CA ASN A 129 0.29 8.67 6.19
C ASN A 129 0.06 9.06 4.71
N VAL A 130 1.10 9.56 4.04
CA VAL A 130 1.11 9.82 2.59
C VAL A 130 2.14 8.92 1.93
N TYR A 131 1.71 8.22 0.88
CA TYR A 131 2.49 7.22 0.19
C TYR A 131 2.55 7.50 -1.31
N THR A 132 3.55 6.95 -1.98
CA THR A 132 3.59 6.87 -3.43
C THR A 132 3.23 5.46 -3.88
N ILE A 133 2.48 5.30 -4.97
CA ILE A 133 2.15 3.97 -5.52
C ILE A 133 3.12 3.69 -6.68
N GLY A 134 4.24 3.02 -6.38
CA GLY A 134 5.28 2.69 -7.35
C GLY A 134 4.87 1.55 -8.27
N THR A 135 5.08 1.69 -9.59
CA THR A 135 4.68 0.69 -10.58
C THR A 135 5.75 -0.40 -10.70
N LYS A 136 5.37 -1.68 -10.63
CA LYS A 136 6.35 -2.77 -10.74
C LYS A 136 7.01 -2.84 -12.12
N VAL A 137 6.28 -2.54 -13.19
CA VAL A 137 6.81 -2.50 -14.57
C VAL A 137 7.93 -1.49 -14.77
N SER A 138 8.02 -0.48 -13.91
CA SER A 138 9.11 0.51 -13.93
C SER A 138 10.22 0.20 -12.92
N TYR A 139 10.19 -0.95 -12.26
CA TYR A 139 11.04 -1.25 -11.11
C TYR A 139 10.93 -0.18 -10.01
N PHE A 140 9.73 0.40 -9.86
CA PHE A 140 9.39 1.44 -8.90
C PHE A 140 10.05 2.81 -9.14
N ASP A 141 10.70 3.00 -10.29
CA ASP A 141 11.22 4.31 -10.74
C ASP A 141 10.10 5.26 -11.21
N LYS A 142 8.89 4.74 -11.41
CA LYS A 142 7.68 5.49 -11.73
C LYS A 142 6.56 5.18 -10.76
N ALA A 143 5.60 6.09 -10.67
CA ALA A 143 4.47 6.00 -9.77
C ALA A 143 3.19 6.53 -10.40
N LEU A 144 2.05 6.18 -9.82
CA LEU A 144 0.76 6.82 -10.13
C LEU A 144 0.87 8.32 -9.85
N ASP A 145 0.54 9.10 -10.87
CA ASP A 145 0.74 10.53 -10.98
C ASP A 145 -0.53 11.17 -11.56
N ILE A 146 -1.03 12.19 -10.85
CA ILE A 146 -2.12 13.03 -11.35
C ILE A 146 -1.57 13.99 -12.39
N GLU A 147 -2.10 13.85 -13.62
CA GLU A 147 -1.58 14.53 -14.79
C GLU A 147 -1.51 16.05 -14.60
N GLY A 148 -0.30 16.58 -14.75
CA GLY A 148 -0.06 18.03 -14.70
C GLY A 148 -0.31 18.67 -13.34
N MET A 149 -0.32 17.89 -12.25
CA MET A 149 -0.63 18.37 -10.89
C MET A 149 -2.01 19.02 -10.77
N ARG A 150 -2.93 18.68 -11.66
CA ARG A 150 -4.24 19.32 -11.72
C ARG A 150 -5.11 18.83 -10.57
N THR A 151 -6.09 19.65 -10.21
CA THR A 151 -6.99 19.38 -9.09
C THR A 151 -8.45 19.42 -9.55
N GLU A 152 -8.71 19.24 -10.84
CA GLU A 152 -10.08 19.19 -11.39
C GLU A 152 -10.65 17.76 -11.37
N ASP A 153 -11.96 17.62 -11.24
CA ASP A 153 -12.64 16.33 -11.41
C ASP A 153 -12.42 15.80 -12.83
N GLY A 154 -12.15 14.50 -12.95
CA GLY A 154 -11.88 13.85 -14.22
C GLY A 154 -10.44 14.00 -14.71
N THR A 155 -9.55 14.64 -13.95
CA THR A 155 -8.12 14.69 -14.28
C THR A 155 -7.55 13.28 -14.36
N ASN A 156 -6.79 13.00 -15.41
CA ASN A 156 -6.22 11.69 -15.67
C ASN A 156 -5.19 11.26 -14.62
N VAL A 157 -5.13 9.96 -14.35
CA VAL A 157 -4.02 9.33 -13.61
C VAL A 157 -3.20 8.50 -14.58
N LEU A 158 -1.90 8.77 -14.61
CA LEU A 158 -0.92 8.11 -15.47
C LEU A 158 0.28 7.69 -14.62
N GLN A 159 1.25 6.99 -15.20
CA GLN A 159 2.54 6.83 -14.54
C GLN A 159 3.54 7.91 -14.96
N TRP A 160 4.33 8.39 -14.02
CA TRP A 160 5.44 9.31 -14.28
C TRP A 160 6.63 8.98 -13.40
N THR A 161 7.81 9.51 -13.75
CA THR A 161 9.02 9.43 -12.93
C THR A 161 8.70 9.77 -11.48
N ASN A 162 9.03 8.87 -10.57
CA ASN A 162 8.76 9.01 -9.15
C ASN A 162 9.71 10.05 -8.55
N GLU A 163 9.17 11.23 -8.25
CA GLU A 163 9.86 12.34 -7.61
C GLU A 163 9.23 12.66 -6.24
N MET A 164 8.31 11.81 -5.76
CA MET A 164 7.52 11.98 -4.53
C MET A 164 6.83 13.36 -4.44
N LYS A 165 6.39 13.89 -5.58
CA LYS A 165 5.70 15.18 -5.66
C LYS A 165 4.27 15.08 -5.11
N PRO A 166 3.61 16.20 -4.71
CA PRO A 166 2.26 16.17 -4.14
C PRO A 166 1.21 15.47 -5.03
N ASN A 167 1.33 15.56 -6.35
CA ASN A 167 0.46 14.89 -7.33
C ASN A 167 0.72 13.36 -7.45
N GLN A 168 1.74 12.84 -6.78
CA GLN A 168 2.09 11.42 -6.67
C GLN A 168 1.85 10.87 -5.26
N GLY A 169 1.36 11.71 -4.34
CA GLY A 169 1.06 11.35 -2.96
C GLY A 169 -0.37 10.83 -2.81
N TRP A 170 -0.54 9.76 -2.05
CA TRP A 170 -1.81 9.09 -1.84
C TRP A 170 -1.97 8.69 -0.37
N SER A 171 -3.10 9.04 0.24
CA SER A 171 -3.56 8.54 1.53
C SER A 171 -4.57 7.42 1.32
N PHE A 172 -4.48 6.38 2.15
CA PHE A 172 -5.36 5.21 2.11
C PHE A 172 -6.35 5.28 3.27
N GLU A 173 -7.62 5.51 2.96
CA GLU A 173 -8.71 5.46 3.93
C GLU A 173 -9.36 4.08 3.85
N ARG A 174 -9.47 3.35 4.96
CA ARG A 174 -10.22 2.08 4.96
C ARG A 174 -11.68 2.35 4.53
N ALA A 175 -12.19 1.50 3.66
CA ALA A 175 -13.55 1.56 3.11
C ALA A 175 -14.47 0.48 3.67
N ASP A 176 -13.90 -0.40 4.47
CA ASP A 176 -14.65 -1.25 5.37
C ASP A 176 -15.01 -0.39 6.58
N ASP A 177 -16.21 -0.59 7.14
CA ASP A 177 -16.64 0.01 8.41
C ASP A 177 -15.81 -0.52 9.60
N ASP A 178 -14.65 -1.13 9.32
CA ASP A 178 -13.67 -1.75 10.20
C ASP A 178 -12.83 -0.72 10.98
N ASP A 179 -13.48 0.32 11.53
CA ASP A 179 -13.26 0.58 12.95
C ASP A 179 -13.84 -0.58 13.79
N ASP A 180 -14.71 -1.40 13.20
CA ASP A 180 -15.35 -2.53 13.86
C ASP A 180 -14.41 -3.69 14.26
N ASP A 181 -13.36 -4.06 13.52
CA ASP A 181 -12.53 -5.26 13.83
C ASP A 181 -11.03 -4.99 14.10
N ASP A 182 -10.58 -3.72 14.10
CA ASP A 182 -9.19 -3.44 14.47
C ASP A 182 -9.01 -3.45 15.99
N CYS A 183 -8.16 -4.37 16.44
CA CYS A 183 -7.95 -4.58 17.85
C CYS A 183 -7.09 -3.47 18.45
N TRP A 184 -7.74 -2.38 18.87
CA TRP A 184 -7.04 -1.22 19.44
C TRP A 184 -6.19 -1.60 20.66
N SER A 185 -6.55 -2.64 21.41
CA SER A 185 -5.80 -3.06 22.61
C SER A 185 -4.51 -3.82 22.29
N ASP A 186 -4.32 -4.35 21.08
CA ASP A 186 -3.13 -5.12 20.70
C ASP A 186 -1.86 -4.26 20.80
N VAL A 187 -1.97 -2.96 20.50
CA VAL A 187 -0.85 -2.01 20.60
C VAL A 187 -0.43 -1.75 22.06
N LEU A 188 -1.31 -2.05 23.01
CA LEU A 188 -1.07 -1.97 24.46
C LEU A 188 -0.64 -3.33 25.06
N GLY A 189 -0.57 -4.38 24.22
CA GLY A 189 -0.19 -5.73 24.62
C GLY A 189 -1.35 -6.58 25.16
N TYR A 190 -2.60 -6.20 24.90
CA TYR A 190 -3.80 -6.94 25.31
C TYR A 190 -4.59 -7.41 24.10
N SER A 191 -5.03 -8.66 24.10
CA SER A 191 -5.89 -9.20 23.04
C SER A 191 -7.25 -8.52 23.01
N CYS A 192 -7.96 -8.59 21.88
CA CYS A 192 -9.35 -8.17 21.84
C CYS A 192 -10.30 -9.20 22.42
N CYS A 193 -11.45 -8.71 22.86
CA CYS A 193 -12.50 -9.57 23.39
C CYS A 193 -13.03 -10.44 22.26
N SER A 194 -13.14 -11.74 22.49
CA SER A 194 -13.58 -12.73 21.50
C SER A 194 -15.06 -12.58 21.11
N LYS A 195 -15.81 -11.77 21.85
CA LYS A 195 -17.21 -11.43 21.64
C LYS A 195 -17.46 -9.99 22.07
N CYS A 196 -18.59 -9.43 21.65
CA CYS A 196 -19.11 -8.21 22.25
C CYS A 196 -19.48 -8.44 23.71
N LEU A 197 -18.79 -7.71 24.59
CA LEU A 197 -19.00 -7.72 26.03
C LEU A 197 -19.46 -6.33 26.46
N GLU A 198 -20.23 -6.29 27.54
CA GLU A 198 -20.47 -5.06 28.27
C GLU A 198 -19.15 -4.59 28.90
N ALA A 199 -18.84 -3.30 28.74
CA ALA A 199 -17.63 -2.71 29.28
C ALA A 199 -17.61 -2.77 30.81
N VAL A 200 -16.53 -3.32 31.36
CA VAL A 200 -16.31 -3.34 32.82
C VAL A 200 -15.41 -2.20 33.27
N TYR A 201 -14.69 -1.57 32.33
CA TYR A 201 -13.82 -0.42 32.56
C TYR A 201 -13.69 0.40 31.26
N GLU A 202 -13.48 1.71 31.39
CA GLU A 202 -13.30 2.62 30.26
C GLU A 202 -12.25 3.68 30.64
N ASP A 203 -11.31 3.92 29.73
CA ASP A 203 -10.27 4.94 29.86
C ASP A 203 -10.08 5.71 28.55
N GLN A 204 -8.93 6.38 28.39
CA GLN A 204 -8.62 7.17 27.20
C GLN A 204 -8.29 6.31 25.99
N ASP A 205 -7.93 5.04 26.20
CA ASP A 205 -7.55 4.11 25.14
C ASP A 205 -8.77 3.36 24.59
N GLY A 206 -9.75 3.04 25.45
CA GLY A 206 -11.05 2.52 25.01
C GLY A 206 -11.87 1.83 26.10
N LYS A 207 -12.84 1.02 25.68
CA LYS A 207 -13.69 0.20 26.57
C LYS A 207 -13.11 -1.19 26.75
N TRP A 208 -12.94 -1.60 27.99
CA TRP A 208 -12.29 -2.85 28.35
C TRP A 208 -13.29 -3.90 28.84
N GLY A 209 -13.05 -5.15 28.43
CA GLY A 209 -13.73 -6.35 28.91
C GLY A 209 -12.76 -7.29 29.64
N VAL A 210 -13.29 -8.37 30.22
CA VAL A 210 -12.50 -9.44 30.84
C VAL A 210 -13.00 -10.79 30.35
N GLU A 211 -12.10 -11.59 29.76
CA GLU A 211 -12.37 -12.95 29.30
C GLU A 211 -11.41 -13.94 29.95
N LYS A 212 -11.95 -15.00 30.55
CA LYS A 212 -11.16 -16.07 31.18
C LYS A 212 -10.15 -15.58 32.23
N GLY A 213 -10.35 -14.37 32.78
CA GLY A 213 -9.48 -13.75 33.77
C GLY A 213 -8.46 -12.76 33.20
N ASP A 214 -8.40 -12.59 31.88
CA ASP A 214 -7.49 -11.66 31.20
C ASP A 214 -8.23 -10.44 30.66
N TRP A 215 -7.55 -9.28 30.65
CA TRP A 215 -8.06 -8.04 30.08
C TRP A 215 -8.09 -8.11 28.55
N CYS A 216 -9.15 -7.55 27.97
CA CYS A 216 -9.30 -7.44 26.54
C CYS A 216 -9.91 -6.12 26.09
N GLY A 217 -9.50 -5.62 24.92
CA GLY A 217 -10.14 -4.46 24.29
C GLY A 217 -11.48 -4.85 23.67
N ILE A 218 -12.55 -4.13 24.02
CA ILE A 218 -13.85 -4.31 23.37
C ILE A 218 -13.74 -3.66 21.99
N LEU A 219 -14.08 -4.44 20.97
CA LEU A 219 -14.04 -4.01 19.58
C LEU A 219 -15.04 -2.85 19.37
N PRO A 220 -14.70 -1.82 18.57
CA PRO A 220 -15.57 -0.66 18.40
C PRO A 220 -16.98 -0.99 17.89
N HIS A 221 -17.15 -2.10 17.17
CA HIS A 221 -18.47 -2.60 16.71
C HIS A 221 -19.42 -3.04 17.81
N CYS A 222 -18.87 -3.26 19.00
CA CYS A 222 -19.61 -3.72 20.15
C CYS A 222 -20.13 -2.57 21.02
N ILE A 223 -19.85 -1.32 20.65
CA ILE A 223 -20.06 -0.12 21.48
C ILE A 223 -21.23 0.73 21.00
#